data_AF-M1BU90-F1
#
_entry.id   AF-M1BU90-F1
#
_cell.length_a   1.000
_cell.length_b   1.000
_cell.length_c   1.000
_cell.angle_alpha   90.00
_cell.angle_beta   90.00
_cell.angle_gamma   90.00
#
_symmetry.space_group_name_H-M   'P 1'
#
loop_
_entity.id
_entity.type
_entity.pdbx_description
1 polymer ?
#
loop_
_entity_poly.entity_id
_entity_poly.type
_entity_poly.pdbx_seq_one_letter_code
_entity_poly.pdbx_strand_id
1 'polypeptide(L)'
;MEPSCTKLNTSIPCAACKLLRRKCAEECPFSPYFSPHEPQKFAAVHKVFGASNVSKLLMEVPESQRADAANSLVYEANVRLRDPIYGCMGTISTLNQQVQSLQAELNATRAEILRYKYREATNSLIIASTGIGATVAVAELPQAPSTPTYPPRPPPPQDSFGVVIPSCSSPPSTHESVYATPSSGANFSVIPNNNIVPYFD
;
A
#
# COMPACT_ATOMS: atom_id res chain seq x y z
N MET A 1 -4.36 22.73 28.36
CA MET A 1 -3.05 23.22 27.89
C MET A 1 -2.05 22.12 28.10
N GLU A 2 -1.71 21.37 27.05
CA GLU A 2 -0.58 20.42 27.04
C GLU A 2 0.74 21.21 27.11
N PRO A 3 1.77 20.72 27.83
CA PRO A 3 2.97 21.48 28.08
C PRO A 3 3.88 21.46 26.84
N SER A 4 4.00 22.62 26.20
CA SER A 4 5.05 22.91 25.22
C SER A 4 6.42 22.63 25.82
N CYS A 5 7.13 21.63 25.30
CA CYS A 5 8.51 21.35 25.69
C CYS A 5 9.39 22.55 25.30
N THR A 6 9.84 23.29 26.30
CA THR A 6 10.70 24.46 26.20
C THR A 6 12.07 24.05 25.64
N LYS A 7 12.45 24.66 24.51
CA LYS A 7 13.81 24.66 23.91
C LYS A 7 14.88 24.85 24.99
N LEU A 8 15.63 23.81 25.31
CA LEU A 8 16.89 23.94 26.05
C LEU A 8 18.04 24.12 25.06
N ASN A 9 18.49 25.37 25.02
CA ASN A 9 19.71 25.96 24.48
C ASN A 9 21.00 25.13 24.69
N THR A 10 21.10 24.04 23.93
CA THR A 10 22.32 23.59 23.23
C THR A 10 21.82 23.06 21.90
N SER A 11 21.88 23.88 20.84
CA SER A 11 21.26 23.53 19.56
C SER A 11 22.03 22.40 18.89
N ILE A 12 21.66 21.16 19.22
CA ILE A 12 22.14 19.98 18.51
C ILE A 12 21.81 20.20 17.04
N PRO A 13 22.81 20.32 16.14
CA PRO A 13 22.53 20.58 14.75
C PRO A 13 21.81 19.38 14.15
N CYS A 14 20.75 19.64 13.38
CA CYS A 14 20.10 18.59 12.58
C CYS A 14 21.12 17.88 11.67
N ALA A 15 20.79 16.68 11.19
CA ALA A 15 21.70 15.88 10.36
C ALA A 15 22.21 16.68 9.14
N ALA A 16 21.36 17.51 8.54
CA ALA A 16 21.72 18.37 7.42
C ALA A 16 22.79 19.40 7.77
N CYS A 17 22.55 20.18 8.82
CA CYS A 17 23.49 21.22 9.26
C CYS A 17 24.82 20.62 9.75
N LYS A 18 24.75 19.45 10.41
CA LYS A 18 25.94 18.70 10.82
C LYS A 18 26.77 18.26 9.60
N LEU A 19 26.15 17.67 8.58
CA LEU A 19 26.84 17.22 7.36
C LEU A 19 27.41 18.41 6.56
N LEU A 20 26.64 19.50 6.43
CA LEU A 20 27.02 20.70 5.70
C LEU A 20 27.98 21.62 6.48
N ARG A 21 28.36 21.25 7.71
CA ARG A 21 29.26 22.03 8.59
C ARG A 21 28.83 23.49 8.78
N ARG A 22 27.53 23.72 8.93
CA ARG A 22 26.95 25.07 9.14
C ARG A 22 26.12 25.12 10.42
N LYS A 23 25.87 26.33 10.93
CA LYS A 23 25.00 26.53 12.11
C LYS A 23 23.57 26.11 11.78
N CYS A 24 22.92 25.40 12.69
CA CYS A 24 21.48 25.11 12.61
C CYS A 24 20.70 26.31 13.17
N ALA A 25 20.01 27.03 12.29
CA ALA A 25 19.12 28.12 12.67
C ALA A 25 17.85 27.57 13.35
N GLU A 26 17.10 28.44 14.04
CA GLU A 26 15.82 28.06 14.65
C GLU A 26 14.80 27.61 13.59
N GLU A 27 14.72 28.37 12.49
CA GLU A 27 13.86 28.08 11.34
C GLU A 27 14.62 27.33 10.24
N CYS A 28 15.31 26.24 10.62
CA CYS A 28 16.02 25.41 9.64
C CYS A 28 15.05 24.52 8.86
N PRO A 29 15.00 24.59 7.51
CA PRO A 29 14.04 23.83 6.70
C PRO A 29 14.24 22.31 6.76
N PHE A 30 15.39 21.86 7.25
CA PHE A 30 15.72 20.44 7.38
C PHE A 30 15.51 19.89 8.78
N SER A 31 15.44 20.75 9.80
CA SER A 31 15.46 20.31 11.20
C SER A 31 14.26 19.43 11.58
N PRO A 32 13.03 19.70 11.12
CA PRO A 32 11.88 18.87 11.45
C PRO A 32 11.95 17.45 10.86
N TYR A 33 12.68 17.26 9.76
CA TYR A 33 12.63 16.02 8.96
C TYR A 33 13.92 15.20 9.02
N PHE A 34 15.06 15.81 9.36
CA PHE A 34 16.36 15.16 9.38
C PHE A 34 17.00 15.19 10.78
N SER A 35 16.59 14.23 11.61
CA SER A 35 17.08 14.04 12.98
C SER A 35 18.60 13.83 13.02
N PRO A 36 19.32 14.40 14.01
CA PRO A 36 20.75 14.14 14.20
C PRO A 36 21.10 12.68 14.49
N HIS A 37 20.13 11.86 14.92
CA HIS A 37 20.30 10.43 15.17
C HIS A 37 20.29 9.59 13.89
N GLU A 38 19.88 10.17 12.76
CA GLU A 38 19.78 9.46 11.48
C GLU A 38 20.56 10.17 10.35
N PRO A 39 21.88 10.38 10.51
CA PRO A 39 22.69 11.13 9.55
C PRO A 39 22.68 10.52 8.14
N GLN A 40 22.52 9.19 8.04
CA GLN A 40 22.44 8.46 6.79
C GLN A 40 21.28 8.93 5.89
N LYS A 41 20.15 9.34 6.46
CA LYS A 41 18.97 9.80 5.69
C LYS A 41 19.33 11.04 4.89
N PHE A 42 19.92 12.05 5.54
CA PHE A 42 20.31 13.26 4.84
C PHE A 42 21.52 13.04 3.92
N ALA A 43 22.47 12.19 4.30
CA ALA A 43 23.62 11.88 3.45
C ALA A 43 23.19 11.27 2.10
N ALA A 44 22.22 10.35 2.11
CA ALA A 44 21.69 9.75 0.88
C ALA A 44 21.01 10.80 0.01
N VAL A 45 20.09 11.58 0.59
CA VAL A 45 19.34 12.63 -0.10
C VAL A 45 20.26 13.71 -0.65
N HIS A 46 21.26 14.13 0.12
CA HIS A 46 22.26 15.10 -0.32
C HIS A 46 23.08 14.59 -1.50
N LYS A 47 23.46 13.31 -1.51
CA LYS A 47 24.25 12.71 -2.58
C LYS A 47 23.46 12.58 -3.89
N VAL A 48 22.16 12.30 -3.83
CA VAL A 48 21.34 12.07 -5.03
C VAL A 48 20.70 13.36 -5.57
N PHE A 49 20.12 14.17 -4.69
CA PHE A 49 19.34 15.34 -5.08
C PHE A 49 20.06 16.67 -4.82
N GLY A 50 20.98 16.71 -3.85
CA GLY A 50 21.63 17.94 -3.40
C GLY A 50 20.78 18.74 -2.40
N ALA A 51 21.45 19.42 -1.47
CA ALA A 51 20.78 20.11 -0.37
C ALA A 51 19.87 21.26 -0.86
N SER A 52 20.31 22.02 -1.85
CA SER A 52 19.56 23.17 -2.38
C SER A 52 18.26 22.75 -3.05
N ASN A 53 18.28 21.67 -3.84
CA ASN A 53 17.10 21.15 -4.52
C ASN A 53 16.09 20.62 -3.50
N VAL A 54 16.56 19.89 -2.49
CA VAL A 54 15.71 19.35 -1.42
C VAL A 54 15.09 20.49 -0.62
N SER A 55 15.86 21.53 -0.28
CA SER A 55 15.32 22.70 0.40
C SER A 55 14.23 23.37 -0.42
N LYS A 56 14.45 23.56 -1.72
CA LYS A 56 13.47 24.18 -2.62
C LYS A 56 12.18 23.35 -2.69
N LEU A 57 12.31 22.05 -2.94
CA LEU A 57 11.18 21.13 -3.03
C LEU A 57 10.36 21.11 -1.73
N LEU A 58 11.01 21.02 -0.57
CA LEU A 58 10.31 21.05 0.71
C LEU A 58 9.57 22.38 0.93
N MET A 59 10.06 23.51 0.43
CA MET A 59 9.35 24.79 0.53
C MET A 59 8.16 24.89 -0.43
N GLU A 60 8.20 24.22 -1.58
CA GLU A 60 7.09 24.16 -2.55
C GLU A 60 5.96 23.22 -2.09
N VAL A 61 6.27 22.21 -1.27
CA VAL A 61 5.30 21.26 -0.72
C VAL A 61 4.55 21.90 0.48
N PRO A 62 3.21 21.72 0.59
CA PRO A 62 2.44 22.13 1.77
C PRO A 62 3.00 21.54 3.05
N GLU A 63 3.01 22.31 4.14
CA GLU A 63 3.68 21.93 5.38
C GLU A 63 3.23 20.56 5.93
N SER A 64 1.94 20.24 5.82
CA SER A 64 1.36 18.96 6.23
C SER A 64 1.92 17.74 5.49
N GLN A 65 2.48 17.92 4.30
CA GLN A 65 3.00 16.84 3.45
C GLN A 65 4.54 16.79 3.43
N ARG A 66 5.23 17.78 4.02
CA ARG A 66 6.70 17.86 3.95
C ARG A 66 7.39 16.68 4.63
N ALA A 67 6.82 16.13 5.69
CA ALA A 67 7.35 14.94 6.34
C ALA A 67 7.33 13.72 5.39
N ASP A 68 6.21 13.50 4.70
CA ASP A 68 6.06 12.41 3.73
C ASP A 68 6.93 12.63 2.50
N ALA A 69 7.05 13.87 2.02
CA ALA A 69 7.96 14.23 0.94
C ALA A 69 9.42 13.95 1.31
N ALA A 70 9.85 14.33 2.52
CA ALA A 70 11.19 14.03 3.01
C ALA A 70 11.45 12.51 3.11
N ASN A 71 10.48 11.75 3.62
CA ASN A 71 10.57 10.27 3.67
C ASN A 71 10.67 9.65 2.27
N SER A 72 9.89 10.15 1.30
CA SER A 72 9.91 9.70 -0.09
C SER A 72 11.27 9.98 -0.75
N LEU A 73 11.82 11.18 -0.55
CA LEU A 73 13.17 11.52 -1.02
C LEU A 73 14.24 10.62 -0.42
N VAL A 74 14.13 10.29 0.88
CA VAL A 74 15.05 9.36 1.54
C VAL A 74 14.95 7.96 0.92
N TYR A 75 13.74 7.46 0.67
CA TYR A 75 13.54 6.18 0.01
C TYR A 75 14.16 6.17 -1.39
N GLU A 76 13.78 7.13 -2.24
CA GLU A 76 14.27 7.23 -3.62
C GLU A 76 15.79 7.37 -3.69
N ALA A 77 16.38 8.20 -2.81
CA ALA A 77 17.82 8.34 -2.74
C ALA A 77 18.51 7.02 -2.40
N ASN A 78 18.00 6.29 -1.40
CA ASN A 78 18.57 5.01 -1.01
C ASN A 78 18.47 3.97 -2.14
N VAL A 79 17.33 3.89 -2.83
CA VAL A 79 17.18 2.97 -3.96
C VAL A 79 18.13 3.36 -5.09
N ARG A 80 18.26 4.65 -5.42
CA ARG A 80 19.18 5.14 -6.44
C ARG A 80 20.65 4.89 -6.11
N LEU A 81 21.01 4.90 -4.82
CA LEU A 81 22.37 4.56 -4.39
C LEU A 81 22.67 3.06 -4.50
N ARG A 82 21.67 2.20 -4.31
CA ARG A 82 21.80 0.73 -4.51
C ARG A 82 21.77 0.35 -5.97
N ASP A 83 20.95 1.02 -6.77
CA ASP A 83 20.84 0.84 -8.21
C ASP A 83 21.03 2.19 -8.95
N PRO A 84 22.29 2.50 -9.34
CA PRO A 84 22.62 3.72 -10.04
C PRO A 84 22.08 3.79 -11.48
N ILE A 85 21.57 2.69 -12.04
CA ILE A 85 21.05 2.65 -13.41
C ILE A 85 19.55 2.87 -13.39
N TYR A 86 18.78 2.06 -12.67
CA TYR A 86 17.32 2.12 -12.70
C TYR A 86 16.69 2.74 -11.43
N GLY A 87 17.35 2.68 -10.27
CA GLY A 87 16.82 3.23 -9.03
C GLY A 87 15.37 2.77 -8.75
N CYS A 88 14.48 3.71 -8.39
CA CYS A 88 13.07 3.41 -8.15
C CYS A 88 12.31 2.93 -9.41
N MET A 89 12.78 3.26 -10.62
CA MET A 89 12.16 2.78 -11.86
C MET A 89 12.30 1.27 -12.02
N GLY A 90 13.38 0.66 -11.51
CA GLY A 90 13.55 -0.80 -11.51
C GLY A 90 12.49 -1.49 -10.66
N THR A 91 12.23 -0.95 -9.47
CA THR A 91 11.14 -1.41 -8.59
C THR A 91 9.78 -1.30 -9.27
N ILE A 92 9.51 -0.16 -9.91
CA ILE A 92 8.24 0.08 -10.63
C ILE A 92 8.08 -0.89 -11.80
N SER A 93 9.12 -1.10 -12.61
CA SER A 93 9.08 -2.04 -13.74
C SER A 93 8.80 -3.47 -13.27
N THR A 94 9.48 -3.90 -12.19
CA THR A 94 9.28 -5.24 -11.61
C THR A 94 7.86 -5.42 -11.09
N LEU A 95 7.32 -4.44 -10.36
CA LEU A 95 5.94 -4.46 -9.88
C LEU A 95 4.93 -4.50 -11.04
N ASN A 96 5.15 -3.70 -12.09
CA ASN A 96 4.29 -3.70 -13.27
C ASN A 96 4.30 -5.05 -14.01
N GLN A 97 5.44 -5.74 -14.07
CA GLN A 97 5.53 -7.08 -14.63
C GLN A 97 4.76 -8.10 -13.77
N GLN A 98 4.85 -8.00 -12.44
CA GLN A 98 4.10 -8.86 -11.53
C GLN A 98 2.59 -8.66 -11.67
N VAL A 99 2.13 -7.41 -11.75
CA VAL A 99 0.71 -7.10 -11.99
C VAL A 99 0.23 -7.73 -13.30
N GLN A 100 1.00 -7.59 -14.38
CA GLN A 100 0.65 -8.18 -15.67
C GLN A 100 0.63 -9.71 -15.62
N SER A 101 1.62 -10.33 -15.00
CA SER A 101 1.68 -11.79 -14.83
C SER A 101 0.48 -12.32 -14.05
N LEU A 102 0.16 -11.70 -12.91
CA LEU A 102 -0.99 -12.10 -12.09
C LEU A 102 -2.31 -11.88 -12.84
N GLN A 103 -2.43 -10.79 -13.61
CA GLN A 103 -3.62 -10.55 -14.42
C GLN A 103 -3.78 -11.60 -15.53
N ALA A 104 -2.70 -12.04 -16.16
CA ALA A 104 -2.71 -13.09 -17.16
C ALA A 104 -3.14 -14.44 -16.54
N GLU A 105 -2.63 -14.78 -15.36
CA GLU A 105 -2.99 -16.00 -14.62
C GLU A 105 -4.48 -16.00 -14.23
N LEU A 106 -4.99 -14.87 -13.73
CA LEU A 106 -6.41 -14.70 -13.44
C LEU A 106 -7.27 -14.88 -14.69
N ASN A 107 -6.85 -14.32 -15.83
CA ASN A 107 -7.59 -14.44 -17.08
C ASN A 107 -7.58 -15.87 -17.61
N ALA A 108 -6.44 -16.57 -17.53
CA ALA A 108 -6.34 -17.97 -17.91
C ALA A 108 -7.27 -18.85 -17.06
N THR A 109 -7.26 -18.65 -15.74
CA THR A 109 -8.12 -19.38 -14.80
C THR A 109 -9.60 -19.13 -15.10
N ARG A 110 -9.99 -17.88 -15.37
CA ARG A 110 -11.36 -17.52 -15.76
C ARG A 110 -11.78 -18.18 -17.07
N ALA A 111 -10.90 -18.21 -18.07
CA ALA A 111 -11.16 -18.88 -19.34
C ALA A 111 -11.37 -20.40 -19.16
N GLU A 112 -10.61 -21.01 -18.26
CA GLU A 112 -10.75 -22.44 -17.95
C GLU A 112 -12.06 -22.75 -17.23
N ILE A 113 -12.47 -21.92 -16.26
CA ILE A 113 -13.78 -22.04 -15.60
C ILE A 113 -14.92 -21.97 -16.63
N LEU A 114 -14.84 -21.03 -17.58
CA LEU A 114 -15.85 -20.90 -18.63
C LEU A 114 -15.89 -22.12 -19.55
N ARG A 115 -14.72 -22.71 -19.88
CA ARG A 115 -14.65 -23.97 -20.63
C ARG A 115 -15.37 -25.10 -19.91
N TYR A 116 -15.12 -25.28 -18.61
CA TYR A 116 -15.79 -26.32 -17.82
C TYR A 116 -17.31 -26.11 -17.78
N LYS A 117 -17.78 -24.89 -17.53
CA LYS A 117 -19.22 -24.58 -17.51
C LYS A 117 -19.91 -24.84 -18.85
N TYR A 118 -19.25 -24.49 -19.97
CA TYR A 118 -19.80 -24.75 -21.29
C TYR A 118 -19.85 -26.24 -21.62
N ARG A 119 -18.81 -27.00 -21.24
CA ARG A 119 -18.76 -28.46 -21.39
C ARG A 119 -19.86 -29.15 -20.58
N GLU A 120 -20.11 -28.69 -19.36
CA GLU A 120 -21.20 -29.21 -18.51
C GLU A 120 -22.58 -28.94 -19.12
N ALA A 121 -22.81 -27.73 -19.63
CA ALA A 121 -24.06 -27.38 -20.30
C ALA A 121 -24.29 -28.19 -21.59
N THR A 122 -23.27 -28.35 -22.44
CA THR A 122 -23.36 -29.16 -23.67
C THR A 122 -23.58 -30.64 -23.36
N ASN A 123 -22.88 -31.20 -22.37
CA ASN A 123 -23.13 -32.57 -21.92
C ASN A 123 -24.57 -32.75 -21.43
N SER A 124 -25.11 -31.80 -20.68
CA SER A 124 -26.50 -31.83 -20.19
C SER A 124 -27.53 -31.80 -21.33
N LEU A 125 -27.30 -30.98 -22.37
CA LEU A 125 -28.14 -30.90 -23.57
C LEU A 125 -28.12 -32.19 -24.40
N ILE A 126 -26.96 -32.83 -24.55
CA ILE A 126 -26.83 -34.11 -25.28
C ILE A 126 -27.61 -35.22 -24.55
N ILE A 127 -27.55 -35.28 -23.23
CA ILE A 127 -28.31 -36.25 -22.42
C ILE A 127 -29.83 -36.02 -22.56
N ALA A 128 -30.29 -34.77 -22.56
CA ALA A 128 -31.71 -34.45 -22.71
C ALA A 128 -32.28 -34.76 -24.11
N SER A 129 -31.46 -34.65 -25.16
CA SER A 129 -31.89 -34.80 -26.55
C SER A 129 -31.86 -36.24 -27.09
N THR A 130 -31.06 -37.13 -26.49
CA THR A 130 -30.89 -38.48 -27.03
C THR A 130 -31.94 -39.49 -26.56
N GLY A 131 -32.75 -39.21 -25.53
CA GLY A 131 -33.86 -40.09 -25.11
C GLY A 131 -33.47 -41.53 -24.77
N ILE A 132 -32.17 -41.84 -24.71
CA ILE A 132 -31.65 -43.13 -24.28
C ILE A 132 -31.56 -43.02 -22.77
N GLY A 133 -32.44 -43.75 -22.08
CA GLY A 133 -32.25 -44.08 -20.66
C GLY A 133 -30.94 -44.85 -20.53
N ALA A 134 -29.84 -44.13 -20.37
CA ALA A 134 -28.54 -44.72 -20.12
C ALA A 134 -28.60 -45.27 -18.69
N THR A 135 -28.46 -46.59 -18.57
CA THR A 135 -28.11 -47.25 -17.32
C THR A 135 -26.96 -46.47 -16.68
N VAL A 136 -27.16 -46.05 -15.44
CA VAL A 136 -26.15 -45.42 -14.59
C VAL A 136 -24.89 -46.30 -14.56
N ALA A 137 -23.95 -46.02 -15.47
CA ALA A 137 -22.55 -46.26 -15.18
C ALA A 137 -22.24 -45.23 -14.09
N VAL A 138 -21.89 -45.74 -12.91
CA VAL A 138 -21.34 -44.93 -11.82
C VAL A 138 -20.09 -44.29 -12.40
N ALA A 139 -20.23 -43.08 -12.94
CA ALA A 139 -19.11 -42.27 -13.36
C ALA A 139 -18.36 -41.99 -12.08
N GLU A 140 -17.20 -42.63 -11.97
CA GLU A 140 -16.18 -42.31 -11.01
C GLU A 140 -16.11 -40.79 -10.88
N LEU A 141 -16.25 -40.32 -9.64
CA LEU A 141 -16.13 -38.91 -9.27
C LEU A 141 -14.96 -38.34 -10.07
N PRO A 142 -15.10 -37.20 -10.79
CA PRO A 142 -13.94 -36.59 -11.42
C PRO A 142 -12.91 -36.42 -10.32
N GLN A 143 -11.81 -37.17 -10.40
CA GLN A 143 -10.69 -36.97 -9.50
C GLN A 143 -10.41 -35.49 -9.51
N ALA A 144 -10.39 -34.89 -8.32
CA ALA A 144 -10.05 -33.49 -8.14
C ALA A 144 -8.87 -33.20 -9.06
N PRO A 145 -8.97 -32.19 -9.95
CA PRO A 145 -7.86 -31.87 -10.83
C PRO A 145 -6.63 -31.75 -9.95
N SER A 146 -5.60 -32.54 -10.27
CA SER A 146 -4.31 -32.47 -9.60
C SER A 146 -3.96 -30.99 -9.51
N THR A 147 -3.83 -30.51 -8.27
CA THR A 147 -3.49 -29.12 -8.01
C THR A 147 -2.32 -28.77 -8.92
N PRO A 148 -2.46 -27.76 -9.81
CA PRO A 148 -1.32 -27.33 -10.59
C PRO A 148 -0.24 -26.99 -9.57
N THR A 149 0.87 -27.71 -9.64
CA THR A 149 2.04 -27.43 -8.82
C THR A 149 2.57 -26.10 -9.35
N TYR A 150 2.08 -25.02 -8.76
CA TYR A 150 2.61 -23.69 -9.05
C TYR A 150 4.10 -23.73 -8.76
N PRO A 151 4.96 -23.18 -9.64
CA PRO A 151 6.33 -22.91 -9.25
C PRO A 151 6.29 -22.10 -7.95
N PRO A 152 7.16 -22.41 -6.98
CA PRO A 152 7.16 -21.72 -5.70
C PRO A 152 7.19 -20.22 -5.98
N ARG A 153 6.21 -19.50 -5.43
CA ARG A 153 6.17 -18.05 -5.43
C ARG A 153 7.58 -17.55 -5.07
N PRO A 154 8.25 -16.74 -5.92
CA PRO A 154 9.51 -16.17 -5.54
C PRO A 154 9.30 -15.41 -4.21
N PRO A 155 10.19 -15.61 -3.22
CA PRO A 155 10.02 -14.98 -1.92
C PRO A 155 9.86 -13.47 -2.12
N PRO A 156 8.96 -12.81 -1.36
CA PRO A 156 8.92 -11.36 -1.38
C PRO A 156 10.32 -10.84 -1.07
N PRO A 157 10.78 -9.75 -1.72
CA PRO A 157 12.01 -9.10 -1.32
C PRO A 157 11.91 -8.81 0.17
N GLN A 158 12.79 -9.45 0.96
CA GLN A 158 12.88 -9.22 2.39
C GLN A 158 13.48 -7.83 2.60
N ASP A 159 12.65 -6.79 2.51
CA ASP A 159 12.97 -5.53 3.16
C ASP A 159 12.92 -5.78 4.67
N SER A 160 14.09 -6.12 5.19
CA SER A 160 14.36 -6.34 6.60
C SER A 160 14.34 -4.99 7.31
N PHE A 161 13.17 -4.38 7.49
CA PHE A 161 12.95 -3.36 8.52
C PHE A 161 11.51 -3.50 9.03
N GLY A 162 11.38 -4.07 10.23
CA GLY A 162 10.13 -4.13 10.96
C GLY A 162 9.62 -2.74 11.27
N VAL A 163 8.59 -2.31 10.52
CA VAL A 163 7.73 -1.22 10.96
C VAL A 163 6.80 -1.81 12.01
N VAL A 164 7.21 -1.73 13.28
CA VAL A 164 6.31 -1.94 14.40
C VAL A 164 5.37 -0.74 14.43
N ILE A 165 4.15 -0.91 13.92
CA ILE A 165 3.06 0.05 14.16
C ILE A 165 2.60 -0.16 15.60
N PRO A 166 2.73 0.82 16.52
CA PRO A 166 2.15 0.70 17.84
C PRO A 166 0.63 0.83 17.72
N SER A 167 -0.08 -0.25 18.00
CA SER A 167 -1.53 -0.24 18.21
C SER A 167 -1.79 0.50 19.53
N CYS A 168 -2.29 1.73 19.45
CA CYS A 168 -2.72 2.49 20.62
C CYS A 168 -4.08 1.96 21.10
N SER A 169 -4.05 1.26 22.23
CA SER A 169 -5.23 0.94 23.03
C SER A 169 -5.71 2.20 23.74
N SER A 170 -6.94 2.66 23.48
CA SER A 170 -7.61 3.68 24.29
C SER A 170 -8.59 3.01 25.27
N PRO A 171 -8.58 3.39 26.57
CA PRO A 171 -9.53 2.89 27.57
C PRO A 171 -10.90 3.61 27.51
N PRO A 172 -11.95 3.09 28.17
CA PRO A 172 -13.29 3.67 28.09
C PRO A 172 -13.47 4.77 29.14
N SER A 173 -14.16 5.84 28.78
CA SER A 173 -14.68 6.82 29.74
C SER A 173 -16.11 7.21 29.37
N THR A 174 -17.03 6.73 30.19
CA THR A 174 -18.42 7.14 30.34
C THR A 174 -18.54 8.59 30.82
N HIS A 175 -19.31 9.43 30.14
CA HIS A 175 -20.26 10.34 30.78
C HIS A 175 -21.31 10.87 29.78
N GLU A 176 -22.49 11.16 30.33
CA GLU A 176 -23.82 11.36 29.72
C GLU A 176 -24.03 12.57 28.80
N SER A 177 -25.08 12.41 27.99
CA SER A 177 -25.82 13.35 27.14
C SER A 177 -26.17 14.70 27.75
N VAL A 178 -26.18 15.74 26.90
CA VAL A 178 -27.30 16.70 26.83
C VAL A 178 -27.39 17.38 25.45
N TYR A 179 -28.63 17.48 24.97
CA TYR A 179 -29.13 17.97 23.69
C TYR A 179 -28.73 19.41 23.31
N ALA A 180 -28.61 19.70 22.00
CA ALA A 180 -29.44 20.68 21.27
C ALA A 180 -28.99 20.88 19.81
N THR A 181 -29.92 20.68 18.86
CA THR A 181 -29.92 21.20 17.48
C THR A 181 -30.32 22.69 17.47
N PRO A 182 -30.02 23.46 16.39
CA PRO A 182 -31.02 23.60 15.32
C PRO A 182 -30.48 23.69 13.87
N SER A 183 -31.25 23.04 12.98
CA SER A 183 -31.69 23.42 11.62
C SER A 183 -30.87 24.38 10.75
N SER A 184 -30.48 23.93 9.54
CA SER A 184 -31.20 24.28 8.30
C SER A 184 -30.49 23.80 7.02
N GLY A 185 -31.21 22.96 6.26
CA GLY A 185 -31.43 23.12 4.82
C GLY A 185 -30.28 22.90 3.84
N ALA A 186 -30.07 21.66 3.38
CA ALA A 186 -29.80 21.38 1.97
C ALA A 186 -30.06 19.90 1.68
N ASN A 187 -31.06 19.65 0.84
CA ASN A 187 -31.42 18.34 0.31
C ASN A 187 -30.34 17.82 -0.64
N PHE A 188 -29.86 16.59 -0.42
CA PHE A 188 -29.34 15.74 -1.48
C PHE A 188 -29.94 14.35 -1.34
N SER A 189 -30.73 13.96 -2.33
CA SER A 189 -31.43 12.68 -2.39
C SER A 189 -30.44 11.51 -2.39
N VAL A 190 -30.57 10.63 -1.39
CA VAL A 190 -29.86 9.36 -1.31
C VAL A 190 -30.59 8.34 -2.19
N ILE A 191 -29.87 7.77 -3.17
CA ILE A 191 -30.32 6.61 -3.96
C ILE A 191 -30.24 5.37 -3.04
N PRO A 192 -31.33 4.63 -2.77
CA PRO A 192 -31.24 3.41 -1.99
C PRO A 192 -30.73 2.26 -2.87
N ASN A 193 -29.49 1.84 -2.63
CA ASN A 193 -28.90 0.66 -3.24
C ASN A 193 -29.32 -0.59 -2.43
N ASN A 194 -30.55 -1.07 -2.63
CA ASN A 194 -30.97 -2.38 -2.12
C ASN A 194 -30.62 -3.46 -3.15
N ASN A 195 -29.46 -4.08 -2.98
CA ASN A 195 -29.18 -5.45 -3.44
C ASN A 195 -27.99 -6.02 -2.67
N ILE A 196 -28.25 -6.42 -1.42
CA ILE A 196 -27.39 -7.34 -0.66
C ILE A 196 -28.03 -8.71 -0.82
N VAL A 197 -27.43 -9.54 -1.67
CA VAL A 197 -27.66 -10.98 -1.69
C VAL A 197 -26.59 -11.60 -0.79
N PRO A 198 -26.94 -12.19 0.37
CA PRO A 198 -25.97 -12.91 1.17
C PRO A 198 -25.71 -14.26 0.51
N TYR A 199 -24.44 -14.51 0.17
CA TYR A 199 -23.96 -15.79 -0.33
C TYR A 199 -23.09 -16.41 0.77
N PHE A 200 -23.35 -17.70 1.03
CA PHE A 200 -22.77 -18.62 2.02
C PHE A 200 -23.54 -18.79 3.36
N ASP A 201 -24.28 -19.90 3.45
CA ASP A 201 -24.39 -20.77 4.64
C ASP A 201 -23.15 -21.69 4.68
#